data_AF-A0AA38I5B8-F1
#
_entry.id   AF-A0AA38I5B8-F1
#
_cell.length_a   1.000
_cell.length_b   1.000
_cell.length_c   1.000
_cell.angle_alpha   90.00
_cell.angle_beta   90.00
_cell.angle_gamma   90.00
#
_symmetry.space_group_name_H-M   'P 1'
#
loop_
_entity.id
_entity.type
_entity.pdbx_description
1 polymer ?
#
loop_
_entity_poly.entity_id
_entity_poly.type
_entity_poly.pdbx_seq_one_letter_code
_entity_poly.pdbx_strand_id
1 'polypeptide(L)'
;MEDIVSDIDILPYLKQLEQENQEEELEDEEIRYHYIEILDAPRDLPPPVELTLKDLTHLAKELGLIKLCWPEIENVEFENRVNFPESYLTNSNKEKLLLLYTENFRKQFSYKYPNRKQLFLASNNECGMQVQ
;
A
#
# COMPACT_ATOMS: atom_id res chain seq x y z
N MET A 1 36.98 -57.44 -37.65
CA MET A 1 36.90 -56.46 -36.55
C MET A 1 36.53 -55.16 -37.21
N GLU A 2 35.23 -55.02 -37.42
CA GLU A 2 34.59 -53.76 -37.83
C GLU A 2 34.71 -52.81 -36.65
N ASP A 3 35.03 -51.54 -36.89
CA ASP A 3 34.51 -50.46 -36.07
C ASP A 3 34.29 -49.23 -36.96
N ILE A 4 33.01 -48.90 -37.05
CA ILE A 4 32.33 -48.02 -37.97
C ILE A 4 32.49 -46.59 -37.45
N VAL A 5 33.23 -45.75 -38.19
CA VAL A 5 33.16 -44.30 -38.04
C VAL A 5 32.18 -43.78 -39.09
N SER A 6 30.90 -43.94 -38.84
CA SER A 6 29.83 -43.21 -39.53
C SER A 6 28.51 -43.48 -38.79
N ASP A 7 27.68 -42.45 -38.67
CA ASP A 7 26.27 -42.56 -38.27
C ASP A 7 25.98 -42.47 -36.76
N ILE A 8 26.62 -41.54 -36.06
CA ILE A 8 25.91 -40.87 -34.96
C ILE A 8 24.89 -39.96 -35.65
N ASP A 9 23.62 -40.35 -35.61
CA ASP A 9 22.52 -39.54 -36.12
C ASP A 9 22.31 -38.36 -35.16
N ILE A 10 22.89 -37.21 -35.52
CA ILE A 10 22.85 -35.96 -34.72
C ILE A 10 21.55 -35.19 -34.98
N LEU A 11 20.73 -35.60 -35.96
CA LEU A 11 19.45 -34.96 -36.29
C LEU A 11 18.48 -34.83 -35.11
N PRO A 12 18.34 -35.81 -34.20
CA PRO A 12 17.48 -35.66 -33.03
C PRO A 12 17.94 -34.58 -32.07
N TYR A 13 19.26 -34.43 -31.90
CA TYR A 13 19.86 -33.43 -31.01
C TYR A 13 19.74 -32.02 -31.61
N LEU A 14 19.90 -31.87 -32.94
CA LEU A 14 19.66 -30.60 -33.63
C LEU A 14 18.20 -30.16 -33.56
N LYS A 15 17.25 -31.10 -33.66
CA LYS A 15 15.82 -30.79 -33.47
C LYS A 15 15.50 -30.34 -32.04
N GLN A 16 16.14 -30.92 -31.04
CA GLN A 16 15.98 -30.49 -29.65
C GLN A 16 16.54 -29.08 -29.44
N LEU A 17 17.71 -28.79 -29.99
CA LEU A 17 18.28 -27.44 -29.95
C LEU A 17 17.43 -26.42 -30.73
N GLU A 18 16.84 -26.79 -31.87
CA GLU A 18 15.90 -25.93 -32.61
C GLU A 18 14.62 -25.67 -31.81
N GLN A 19 14.12 -26.65 -31.07
CA GLN A 19 12.95 -26.51 -30.20
C GLN A 19 13.27 -25.65 -28.96
N GLU A 20 14.41 -25.86 -28.30
CA GLU A 20 14.87 -25.05 -27.16
C GLU A 20 15.13 -23.60 -27.60
N ASN A 21 15.75 -23.37 -28.76
CA ASN A 21 15.94 -22.01 -29.30
C ASN A 21 14.60 -21.35 -29.71
N GLN A 22 13.62 -22.11 -30.19
CA GLN A 22 12.27 -21.60 -30.49
C GLN A 22 11.47 -21.29 -29.22
N GLU A 23 11.67 -22.05 -28.15
CA GLU A 23 11.06 -21.78 -26.84
C GLU A 23 11.74 -20.58 -26.15
N GLU A 24 13.06 -20.42 -26.25
CA GLU A 24 13.78 -19.20 -25.80
C GLU A 24 13.42 -17.96 -26.63
N GLU A 25 13.23 -18.07 -27.95
CA GLU A 25 12.79 -16.94 -28.79
C GLU A 25 11.34 -16.48 -28.48
N LEU A 26 10.52 -17.30 -27.82
CA LEU A 26 9.16 -16.95 -27.39
C LEU A 26 9.10 -16.26 -26.02
N GLU A 27 10.19 -16.24 -25.25
CA GLU A 27 10.19 -15.64 -23.90
C GLU A 27 10.66 -14.17 -23.86
N ASP A 28 11.18 -13.64 -24.97
CA ASP A 28 11.67 -12.25 -25.07
C ASP A 28 10.87 -11.37 -26.06
N GLU A 29 9.55 -11.56 -26.17
CA GLU A 29 8.70 -10.48 -26.69
C GLU A 29 8.67 -9.35 -25.64
N GLU A 30 9.59 -8.38 -25.78
CA GLU A 30 9.54 -7.12 -25.06
C GLU A 30 8.13 -6.52 -25.19
N ILE A 31 7.36 -6.55 -24.10
CA ILE A 31 6.07 -5.87 -23.98
C ILE A 31 6.32 -4.36 -24.11
N ARG A 32 6.37 -3.91 -25.36
CA ARG A 32 6.61 -2.55 -25.81
C ARG A 32 5.42 -1.69 -25.37
N TYR A 33 5.53 -1.12 -24.18
CA TYR A 33 4.67 -0.08 -23.60
C TYR A 33 3.25 -0.45 -23.14
N HIS A 34 3.01 -1.67 -22.67
CA HIS A 34 1.68 -2.05 -22.16
C HIS A 34 1.31 -1.41 -20.79
N TYR A 35 2.24 -0.80 -20.06
CA TYR A 35 1.92 -0.24 -18.73
C TYR A 35 0.96 0.94 -18.78
N ILE A 36 1.09 1.82 -19.78
CA ILE A 36 0.20 2.98 -19.95
C ILE A 36 -1.17 2.49 -20.39
N GLU A 37 -1.22 1.55 -21.35
CA GLU A 37 -2.45 0.99 -21.87
C GLU A 37 -3.23 0.19 -20.80
N ILE A 38 -2.56 -0.52 -19.90
CA ILE A 38 -3.20 -1.15 -18.73
C ILE A 38 -3.80 -0.10 -17.79
N LEU A 39 -3.08 1.00 -17.55
CA LEU A 39 -3.51 2.04 -16.60
C LEU A 39 -4.69 2.86 -17.14
N ASP A 40 -4.69 3.08 -18.45
CA ASP A 40 -5.71 3.80 -19.22
C ASP A 40 -6.87 2.89 -19.68
N ALA A 41 -6.73 1.56 -19.55
CA ALA A 41 -7.80 0.61 -19.82
C ALA A 41 -9.03 0.98 -18.98
N PRO A 42 -10.25 0.97 -19.57
CA PRO A 42 -11.48 1.21 -18.84
C PRO A 42 -11.56 0.24 -17.66
N ARG A 43 -11.43 0.75 -16.44
CA ARG A 43 -11.63 -0.07 -15.25
C ARG A 43 -13.13 -0.23 -15.10
N ASP A 44 -13.62 -1.46 -15.24
CA ASP A 44 -14.94 -1.83 -14.77
C ASP A 44 -14.91 -1.76 -13.23
N LEU A 45 -15.12 -0.54 -12.73
CA LEU A 45 -15.25 -0.32 -11.31
C LEU A 45 -16.54 -1.01 -10.86
N PRO A 46 -16.52 -1.72 -9.72
CA PRO A 46 -17.75 -2.21 -9.14
C PRO A 46 -18.71 -1.03 -8.93
N PRO A 47 -20.03 -1.27 -8.98
CA PRO A 47 -21.01 -0.23 -8.74
C PRO A 47 -20.70 0.46 -7.39
N PRO A 48 -20.84 1.79 -7.31
CA PRO A 48 -20.56 2.53 -6.08
C PRO A 48 -21.33 1.90 -4.92
N VAL A 49 -20.58 1.43 -3.92
CA VAL A 49 -21.17 0.94 -2.68
C VAL A 49 -21.50 2.15 -1.82
N GLU A 50 -22.69 2.17 -1.22
CA GLU A 50 -23.02 3.20 -0.23
C GLU A 50 -22.10 3.04 0.99
N LEU A 51 -21.21 4.01 1.19
CA LEU A 51 -20.29 4.01 2.33
C LEU A 51 -21.07 4.35 3.60
N THR A 52 -21.13 3.41 4.54
CA THR A 52 -21.65 3.70 5.86
C THR A 52 -20.58 4.36 6.74
N LEU A 53 -21.00 5.08 7.78
CA LEU A 53 -20.05 5.62 8.77
C LEU A 53 -19.19 4.51 9.40
N LYS A 54 -19.75 3.31 9.58
CA LYS A 54 -19.03 2.16 10.11
C LYS A 54 -17.88 1.76 9.19
N ASP A 55 -18.12 1.72 7.88
CA ASP A 55 -17.10 1.37 6.88
C ASP A 55 -15.98 2.42 6.86
N LEU A 56 -16.33 3.70 6.95
CA LEU A 56 -15.34 4.78 7.05
C LEU A 56 -14.49 4.66 8.33
N THR A 57 -15.10 4.35 9.48
CA THR A 57 -14.34 4.14 10.71
C THR A 57 -13.46 2.91 10.66
N HIS A 58 -13.90 1.84 10.00
CA HIS A 58 -13.11 0.62 9.82
C HIS A 58 -11.91 0.89 8.91
N LEU A 59 -12.15 1.52 7.76
CA LEU A 59 -11.10 1.91 6.82
C LEU A 59 -10.10 2.85 7.46
N ALA A 60 -10.55 3.86 8.22
CA ALA A 60 -9.66 4.76 8.92
C ALA A 60 -8.74 4.04 9.92
N LYS A 61 -9.25 2.99 10.60
CA LYS A 61 -8.46 2.14 11.50
C LYS A 61 -7.46 1.27 10.76
N GLU A 62 -7.85 0.65 9.65
CA GLU A 62 -6.94 -0.15 8.83
C GLU A 62 -5.85 0.70 8.17
N LEU A 63 -6.27 1.87 7.68
CA LEU A 63 -5.42 2.86 7.04
C LEU A 63 -4.68 3.75 8.03
N GLY A 64 -4.73 3.46 9.34
CA GLY A 64 -3.96 4.14 10.39
C GLY A 64 -3.93 5.67 10.26
N LEU A 65 -5.02 6.28 9.77
CA LEU A 65 -4.98 7.66 9.29
C LEU A 65 -4.80 8.63 10.45
N ILE A 66 -3.87 9.58 10.28
CA ILE A 66 -3.71 10.69 11.22
C ILE A 66 -4.66 11.81 10.80
N LYS A 67 -5.44 12.33 11.74
CA LYS A 67 -6.40 13.40 11.49
C LYS A 67 -5.62 14.71 11.35
N LEU A 68 -5.80 15.39 10.22
CA LEU A 68 -5.20 16.70 9.93
C LEU A 68 -6.19 17.86 10.14
N CYS A 69 -7.29 17.59 10.84
CA CYS A 69 -8.20 18.60 11.34
C CYS A 69 -8.03 18.71 12.85
N TRP A 70 -8.04 19.93 13.36
CA TRP A 70 -7.87 20.24 14.78
C TRP A 70 -9.10 20.99 15.29
N PRO A 71 -10.26 20.30 15.41
CA PRO A 71 -11.46 20.92 15.95
C PRO A 71 -11.25 21.25 17.42
N GLU A 72 -11.87 22.35 17.86
CA GLU A 72 -12.00 22.64 19.29
C GLU A 72 -13.00 21.65 19.89
N ILE A 73 -12.59 20.94 20.94
CA ILE A 73 -13.44 19.94 21.58
C ILE A 73 -14.20 20.61 22.73
N GLU A 74 -15.50 20.78 22.53
CA GLU A 74 -16.42 21.30 23.54
C GLU A 74 -17.14 20.16 24.26
N ASN A 75 -17.32 20.27 25.58
CA ASN A 75 -18.07 19.31 26.42
C ASN A 75 -17.45 17.90 26.48
N VAL A 76 -16.21 17.79 26.95
CA VAL A 76 -15.56 16.50 27.17
C VAL A 76 -15.97 15.92 28.53
N GLU A 77 -16.53 14.72 28.51
CA GLU A 77 -16.76 13.92 29.71
C GLU A 77 -15.95 12.62 29.61
N PHE A 78 -15.06 12.37 30.57
CA PHE A 78 -14.34 11.11 30.69
C PHE A 78 -14.31 10.66 32.15
N GLU A 79 -14.81 9.46 32.44
CA GLU A 79 -14.89 8.92 33.82
C GLU A 79 -15.51 9.89 34.85
N ASN A 80 -16.62 10.55 34.49
CA ASN A 80 -17.30 11.58 35.30
C ASN A 80 -16.47 12.85 35.57
N ARG A 81 -15.35 13.05 34.88
CA ARG A 81 -14.58 14.30 34.90
C ARG A 81 -14.97 15.15 33.69
N VAL A 82 -15.21 16.43 33.96
CA VAL A 82 -15.63 17.43 32.95
C VAL A 82 -14.64 18.58 32.81
N ASN A 83 -13.64 18.65 33.70
CA ASN A 83 -12.67 19.73 33.73
C ASN A 83 -11.29 19.19 33.37
N PHE A 84 -10.84 19.49 32.15
CA PHE A 84 -9.54 19.11 31.62
C PHE A 84 -8.68 20.36 31.36
N PRO A 85 -7.35 20.25 31.45
CA PRO A 85 -6.46 21.34 31.04
C PRO A 85 -6.66 21.70 29.57
N GLU A 86 -6.39 22.96 29.21
CA GLU A 86 -6.51 23.44 27.82
C GLU A 86 -5.67 22.62 26.82
N SER A 87 -4.52 22.11 27.26
CA SER A 87 -3.63 21.26 26.47
C SER A 87 -4.23 19.89 26.09
N TYR A 88 -5.31 19.47 26.76
CA TYR A 88 -6.04 18.25 26.41
C TYR A 88 -7.13 18.52 25.36
N LEU A 89 -7.58 19.77 25.27
CA LEU A 89 -8.71 20.21 24.45
C LEU A 89 -8.26 20.85 23.14
N THR A 90 -7.01 21.29 23.05
CA THR A 90 -6.46 22.00 21.89
C THR A 90 -5.03 21.53 21.58
N ASN A 91 -4.69 21.45 20.29
CA ASN A 91 -3.31 21.27 19.87
C ASN A 91 -2.63 22.63 19.67
N SER A 92 -1.42 22.75 20.21
CA SER A 92 -0.50 23.84 19.88
C SER A 92 -0.02 23.76 18.43
N ASN A 93 0.47 24.88 17.88
CA ASN A 93 1.03 24.90 16.52
C ASN A 93 2.21 23.93 16.33
N LYS A 94 2.95 23.63 17.41
CA LYS A 94 4.06 22.66 17.37
C LYS A 94 3.54 21.23 17.21
N GLU A 95 2.52 20.86 17.97
CA GLU A 95 1.89 19.53 17.88
C GLU A 95 1.21 19.34 16.51
N LYS A 96 0.50 20.36 16.02
CA LYS A 96 -0.08 20.35 14.66
C LYS A 96 0.98 20.06 13.60
N LEU A 97 2.13 20.72 13.70
CA LEU A 97 3.26 20.51 12.79
C LEU A 97 3.83 19.09 12.90
N LEU A 98 3.99 18.57 14.12
CA LEU A 98 4.44 17.19 14.34
C LEU A 98 3.48 16.17 13.72
N LEU A 99 2.17 16.33 13.93
CA LEU A 99 1.15 15.45 13.33
C LEU A 99 1.20 15.44 11.80
N LEU A 100 1.45 16.61 11.19
CA LEU A 100 1.70 16.74 9.75
C LEU A 100 2.94 15.96 9.28
N TYR A 101 4.06 16.09 9.99
CA TYR A 101 5.27 15.32 9.69
C TYR A 101 5.05 13.81 9.84
N THR A 102 4.29 13.42 10.85
CA THR A 102 3.97 12.03 11.14
C THR A 102 3.11 11.41 10.06
N GLU A 103 2.12 12.12 9.55
CA GLU A 103 1.30 11.66 8.44
C GLU A 103 2.13 11.51 7.15
N ASN A 104 3.06 12.45 6.90
CA ASN A 104 4.00 12.33 5.79
C ASN A 104 4.90 11.09 5.94
N PHE A 105 5.43 10.85 7.14
CA PHE A 105 6.24 9.67 7.40
C PHE A 105 5.45 8.37 7.28
N ARG A 106 4.19 8.33 7.76
CA ARG A 106 3.30 7.17 7.59
C ARG A 106 3.07 6.82 6.12
N LYS A 107 2.85 7.84 5.27
CA LYS A 107 2.74 7.67 3.82
C LYS A 107 4.03 7.11 3.21
N GLN A 108 5.18 7.66 3.57
CA GLN A 108 6.49 7.17 3.10
C GLN A 108 6.75 5.73 3.54
N PHE A 109 6.43 5.38 4.79
CA PHE A 109 6.57 4.03 5.31
C PHE A 109 5.67 3.05 4.56
N SER A 110 4.40 3.40 4.35
CA SER A 110 3.44 2.55 3.64
C SER A 110 3.85 2.34 2.19
N TYR A 111 4.39 3.37 1.53
CA TYR A 111 4.94 3.27 0.18
C TYR A 111 6.16 2.33 0.13
N LYS A 112 7.08 2.45 1.09
CA LYS A 112 8.32 1.65 1.13
C LYS A 112 8.08 0.19 1.57
N TYR A 113 7.09 -0.04 2.42
CA TYR A 113 6.80 -1.34 3.02
C TYR A 113 5.30 -1.70 2.89
N PRO A 114 4.79 -1.93 1.67
CA PRO A 114 3.36 -2.08 1.40
C PRO A 114 2.71 -3.27 2.12
N ASN A 115 3.48 -4.34 2.38
CA ASN A 115 3.00 -5.55 3.04
C ASN A 115 3.08 -5.50 4.57
N ARG A 116 3.54 -4.39 5.16
CA ARG A 116 3.63 -4.23 6.61
C ARG A 116 2.41 -3.50 7.14
N LYS A 117 1.98 -3.88 8.35
CA LYS A 117 0.97 -3.15 9.08
C LYS A 117 1.42 -1.69 9.27
N GLN A 118 0.48 -0.77 9.12
CA GLN A 118 0.77 0.65 9.28
C GLN A 118 1.17 1.02 10.70
N LEU A 119 2.00 2.06 10.79
CA LEU A 119 2.53 2.54 12.06
C LEU A 119 1.47 3.31 12.83
N PHE A 120 1.31 2.98 14.10
CA PHE A 120 0.49 3.73 15.05
C PHE A 120 1.35 4.81 15.70
N LEU A 121 1.30 6.03 15.15
CA LEU A 121 2.23 7.11 15.52
C LEU A 121 1.58 8.26 16.30
N ALA A 122 0.26 8.30 16.38
CA ALA A 122 -0.45 9.38 17.04
C ALA A 122 -1.71 8.83 17.70
N SER A 123 -1.70 8.76 19.03
CA SER A 123 -2.80 8.26 19.85
C SER A 123 -3.76 9.39 20.23
N ASN A 124 -5.01 9.03 20.48
CA ASN A 124 -5.95 9.95 21.10
C ASN A 124 -5.75 9.93 22.61
N ASN A 125 -5.83 11.11 23.24
CA ASN A 125 -5.93 11.23 24.69
C ASN A 125 -7.34 10.88 25.19
N GLU A 126 -7.55 11.01 26.50
CA GLU A 126 -8.81 10.76 27.20
C GLU A 126 -9.96 11.66 26.73
N CYS A 127 -9.63 12.79 26.09
CA CYS A 127 -10.58 13.74 25.50
C CYS A 127 -10.86 13.47 24.00
N GLY A 128 -10.23 12.45 23.41
CA GLY A 128 -10.34 12.14 22.00
C GLY A 128 -9.48 13.02 21.08
N MET A 129 -8.64 13.90 21.65
CA MET A 129 -7.70 14.74 20.91
C MET A 129 -6.47 13.93 20.51
N GLN A 130 -6.03 14.08 19.27
CA GLN A 130 -4.82 13.42 18.79
C GLN A 130 -3.58 14.19 19.28
N VAL A 131 -2.67 13.48 19.95
CA VAL A 131 -1.46 14.06 20.55
C VAL A 131 -0.22 13.31 20.07
N GLN A 132 0.94 13.97 20.16
CA GLN A 132 2.23 13.43 19.75
C GLN A 132 3.32 13.69 20.79
#